data_AF-A0A7L3WJQ4-F1
#
_entry.id   AF-A0A7L3WJQ4-F1
#
_cell.length_a   1.000
_cell.length_b   1.000
_cell.length_c   1.000
_cell.angle_alpha   90.00
_cell.angle_beta   90.00
_cell.angle_gamma   90.00
#
_symmetry.space_group_name_H-M   'P 1'
#
loop_
_entity.id
_entity.type
_entity.pdbx_description
1 polymer ?
#
loop_
_entity_poly.entity_id
_entity_poly.type
_entity_poly.pdbx_seq_one_letter_code
_entity_poly.pdbx_strand_id
1 'polypeptide(L)'
;MASRKASAAGQGNGLAAAGRERAHLELAELGPLLEEKGDRGAAGSASAEDPPCPAAREEEEEVVRVLTLPLQAHHAMEKMEEFVYKVWEGRWRVIPYDVLPDWLKDNDYLLHGHRPPMPSFRACFRSIFRIHTETGNIWTHLLGFVLFLCLGILTMLRPNMYFMAPLQEKVVFGMFFLGAVLCLSFSWLFHTVYCHSEKVSRTFSK
;
A
#
# COMPACT_ATOMS: atom_id res chain seq x y z
N MET A 1 -35.99 -42.98 -42.08
CA MET A 1 -35.32 -44.29 -41.89
C MET A 1 -34.15 -44.03 -40.94
N ALA A 2 -34.30 -44.26 -39.63
CA ALA A 2 -33.98 -45.53 -38.93
C ALA A 2 -32.56 -46.00 -39.28
N SER A 3 -31.61 -46.16 -38.36
CA SER A 3 -31.73 -47.09 -37.24
C SER A 3 -30.70 -46.83 -36.12
N ARG A 4 -31.12 -47.18 -34.91
CA ARG A 4 -30.39 -47.24 -33.64
C ARG A 4 -29.44 -48.45 -33.61
N LYS A 5 -28.40 -48.40 -32.75
CA LYS A 5 -28.19 -49.40 -31.68
C LYS A 5 -27.19 -48.91 -30.62
N ALA A 6 -27.47 -49.33 -29.39
CA ALA A 6 -26.89 -48.92 -28.12
C ALA A 6 -26.14 -50.08 -27.43
N SER A 7 -25.60 -49.78 -26.23
CA SER A 7 -25.25 -50.67 -25.09
C SER A 7 -23.77 -51.07 -24.96
N ALA A 8 -23.09 -51.10 -23.79
CA ALA A 8 -23.35 -50.64 -22.42
C ALA A 8 -22.08 -50.80 -21.53
N ALA A 9 -22.13 -50.14 -20.36
CA ALA A 9 -21.59 -50.51 -19.04
C ALA A 9 -20.10 -50.27 -18.68
N GLY A 10 -19.90 -49.47 -17.63
CA GLY A 10 -18.67 -49.38 -16.82
C GLY A 10 -18.85 -48.43 -15.63
N GLN A 11 -19.05 -49.02 -14.44
CA GLN A 11 -19.28 -48.37 -13.13
C GLN A 11 -18.06 -47.60 -12.61
N GLY A 12 -18.28 -46.59 -11.73
CA GLY A 12 -17.21 -46.02 -10.90
C GLY A 12 -17.59 -44.74 -10.17
N ASN A 13 -18.41 -44.85 -9.11
CA ASN A 13 -18.75 -43.75 -8.19
C ASN A 13 -17.67 -43.69 -7.09
N GLY A 14 -16.81 -42.66 -7.03
CA GLY A 14 -15.65 -42.72 -6.12
C GLY A 14 -14.90 -41.43 -5.77
N LEU A 15 -15.45 -40.22 -5.95
CA LEU A 15 -14.71 -38.99 -5.65
C LEU A 15 -15.37 -37.99 -4.69
N ALA A 16 -16.55 -38.28 -4.15
CA ALA A 16 -17.26 -37.34 -3.25
C ALA A 16 -17.07 -37.62 -1.74
N ALA A 17 -16.43 -38.73 -1.34
CA ALA A 17 -16.31 -39.12 0.07
C ALA A 17 -15.02 -38.63 0.75
N ALA A 18 -13.94 -38.39 0.01
CA ALA A 18 -12.61 -38.10 0.59
C ALA A 18 -12.45 -36.67 1.15
N GLY A 19 -13.37 -35.75 0.83
CA GLY A 19 -13.29 -34.35 1.27
C GLY A 19 -13.91 -34.06 2.64
N ARG A 20 -14.76 -34.97 3.16
CA ARG A 20 -15.51 -34.76 4.42
C ARG A 20 -14.84 -35.39 5.64
N GLU A 21 -13.96 -36.34 5.44
CA GLU A 21 -13.30 -37.11 6.50
C GLU A 21 -12.03 -36.43 7.04
N ARG A 22 -11.41 -35.54 6.24
CA ARG A 22 -10.18 -34.82 6.61
C ARG A 22 -10.41 -33.61 7.53
N ALA A 23 -11.65 -33.16 7.69
CA ALA A 23 -12.00 -32.01 8.52
C ALA A 23 -12.38 -32.39 9.96
N HIS A 24 -12.44 -33.68 10.30
CA HIS A 24 -12.89 -34.16 11.62
C HIS A 24 -11.77 -34.82 12.45
N LEU A 25 -10.52 -34.78 11.97
CA LEU A 25 -9.38 -35.51 12.54
C LEU A 25 -8.26 -34.64 13.13
N GLU A 26 -8.37 -33.30 13.06
CA GLU A 26 -7.40 -32.36 13.66
C GLU A 26 -7.96 -31.58 14.86
N LEU A 27 -9.00 -32.11 15.51
CA LEU A 27 -9.63 -31.49 16.68
C LEU A 27 -9.62 -32.44 17.89
N ALA A 28 -8.50 -33.10 18.16
CA ALA A 28 -8.41 -34.11 19.22
C ALA A 28 -7.07 -34.22 19.98
N GLU A 29 -6.16 -33.24 19.89
CA GLU A 29 -4.89 -33.29 20.63
C GLU A 29 -4.72 -32.03 21.51
N LEU A 30 -5.38 -32.04 22.67
CA LEU A 30 -5.12 -31.11 23.78
C LEU A 30 -5.26 -31.85 25.13
N GLY A 31 -4.10 -32.26 25.67
CA GLY A 31 -3.84 -32.63 27.08
C GLY A 31 -4.34 -34.01 27.55
N PRO A 32 -3.87 -34.54 28.71
CA PRO A 32 -3.01 -33.94 29.74
C PRO A 32 -1.81 -34.81 30.18
N LEU A 33 -0.73 -34.20 30.69
CA LEU A 33 0.25 -34.92 31.52
C LEU A 33 0.57 -34.11 32.79
N LEU A 34 -0.03 -34.57 33.88
CA LEU A 34 0.36 -34.29 35.25
C LEU A 34 0.97 -35.56 35.86
N GLU A 35 1.97 -35.32 36.72
CA GLU A 35 2.43 -36.13 37.87
C GLU A 35 3.37 -37.34 37.70
N GLU A 36 4.60 -37.16 38.21
CA GLU A 36 5.30 -37.94 39.26
C GLU A 36 6.58 -37.12 39.61
N LYS A 37 7.18 -37.02 40.82
CA LYS A 37 6.99 -37.65 42.14
C LYS A 37 8.06 -37.14 43.12
N GLY A 38 7.67 -36.94 44.38
CA GLY A 38 8.43 -37.26 45.61
C GLY A 38 9.62 -36.35 45.97
N ASP A 39 9.94 -36.05 47.24
CA ASP A 39 9.52 -36.60 48.53
C ASP A 39 10.05 -35.68 49.67
N ARG A 40 9.31 -35.63 50.78
CA ARG A 40 9.70 -35.34 52.19
C ARG A 40 10.31 -34.00 52.66
N GLY A 41 9.70 -33.48 53.73
CA GLY A 41 10.43 -33.17 54.97
C GLY A 41 10.06 -31.85 55.65
N ALA A 42 9.59 -31.91 56.90
CA ALA A 42 8.95 -30.82 57.63
C ALA A 42 9.88 -29.98 58.53
N ALA A 43 9.40 -28.76 58.83
CA ALA A 43 9.60 -27.94 60.03
C ALA A 43 10.98 -27.33 60.34
N GLY A 44 11.02 -26.00 60.50
CA GLY A 44 12.12 -25.28 61.16
C GLY A 44 12.09 -23.76 60.93
N SER A 45 12.19 -23.00 62.00
CA SER A 45 11.98 -21.55 62.15
C SER A 45 13.06 -20.60 61.57
N ALA A 46 12.60 -19.39 61.22
CA ALA A 46 13.21 -18.06 61.43
C ALA A 46 14.61 -17.74 60.84
N SER A 47 14.66 -16.85 59.83
CA SER A 47 15.18 -15.46 59.94
C SER A 47 15.45 -14.83 58.56
N ALA A 48 15.02 -13.57 58.43
CA ALA A 48 15.53 -12.48 57.57
C ALA A 48 16.03 -12.80 56.15
N GLU A 49 15.24 -12.46 55.12
CA GLU A 49 15.75 -12.04 53.80
C GLU A 49 14.88 -10.91 53.23
N ASP A 50 15.55 -9.89 52.67
CA ASP A 50 15.03 -8.65 52.10
C ASP A 50 14.01 -8.86 50.95
N PRO A 51 13.08 -7.92 50.69
CA PRO A 51 12.25 -7.99 49.49
C PRO A 51 13.09 -7.67 48.24
N PRO A 52 12.98 -8.46 47.14
CA PRO A 52 13.62 -8.13 45.87
C PRO A 52 13.01 -6.84 45.27
N CYS A 53 13.89 -5.92 44.86
CA CYS A 53 13.54 -4.66 44.21
C CYS A 53 12.71 -4.86 42.93
N PRO A 54 11.73 -3.98 42.61
CA PRO A 54 10.89 -4.07 41.42
C PRO A 54 11.61 -3.71 40.10
N ALA A 55 12.87 -3.28 40.15
CA ALA A 55 13.60 -2.71 39.00
C ALA A 55 13.94 -3.71 37.89
N ALA A 56 14.03 -5.01 38.19
CA ALA A 56 14.46 -6.00 37.20
C ALA A 56 13.42 -6.31 36.11
N ARG A 57 12.16 -5.94 36.29
CA ARG A 57 11.09 -6.18 35.29
C ARG A 57 10.97 -5.06 34.27
N GLU A 58 11.44 -3.86 34.59
CA GLU A 58 11.37 -2.70 33.70
C GLU A 58 12.50 -2.72 32.67
N GLU A 59 13.69 -3.18 33.05
CA GLU A 59 14.85 -3.30 32.15
C GLU A 59 14.64 -4.37 31.08
N GLU A 60 14.01 -5.49 31.42
CA GLU A 60 13.72 -6.58 30.47
C GLU A 60 12.69 -6.15 29.42
N GLU A 61 11.70 -5.34 29.82
CA GLU A 61 10.68 -4.78 28.92
C GLU A 61 11.27 -3.69 27.98
N GLU A 62 12.21 -2.89 28.49
CA GLU A 62 12.94 -1.89 27.70
C GLU A 62 13.88 -2.54 26.68
N VAL A 63 14.63 -3.58 27.07
CA VAL A 63 15.50 -4.34 26.16
C VAL A 63 14.68 -5.06 25.08
N VAL A 64 13.51 -5.61 25.42
CA VAL A 64 12.57 -6.20 24.44
C VAL A 64 12.00 -5.13 23.51
N ARG A 65 11.67 -3.92 23.98
CA ARG A 65 11.25 -2.79 23.14
C ARG A 65 12.37 -2.27 22.22
N VAL A 66 13.60 -2.22 22.72
CA VAL A 66 14.78 -1.80 21.94
C VAL A 66 15.19 -2.85 20.92
N LEU A 67 15.00 -4.15 21.17
CA LEU A 67 15.28 -5.22 20.21
C LEU A 67 14.16 -5.39 19.17
N THR A 68 12.92 -5.08 19.54
CA THR A 68 11.77 -5.13 18.62
C THR A 68 11.73 -3.96 17.63
N LEU A 69 12.32 -2.80 17.96
CA LEU A 69 12.44 -1.65 17.05
C LEU A 69 13.24 -1.98 15.76
N PRO A 70 14.46 -2.56 15.84
CA PRO A 70 15.21 -3.04 14.69
C PRO A 70 14.46 -4.13 13.92
N LEU A 71 13.84 -5.08 14.62
CA LEU A 71 13.12 -6.18 13.97
C LEU A 71 11.86 -5.69 13.23
N GLN A 72 11.12 -4.74 13.82
CA GLN A 72 9.97 -4.09 13.20
C GLN A 72 10.38 -3.24 12.00
N ALA A 73 11.53 -2.56 12.07
CA ALA A 73 12.08 -1.81 10.94
C ALA A 73 12.47 -2.75 9.79
N HIS A 74 13.12 -3.88 10.08
CA HIS A 74 13.45 -4.89 9.07
C HIS A 74 12.20 -5.49 8.41
N HIS A 75 11.18 -5.88 9.18
CA HIS A 75 9.90 -6.35 8.61
C HIS A 75 9.16 -5.27 7.81
N ALA A 76 9.25 -4.00 8.22
CA ALA A 76 8.67 -2.88 7.47
C ALA A 76 9.42 -2.65 6.15
N MET A 77 10.75 -2.80 6.15
CA MET A 77 11.58 -2.71 4.95
C MET A 77 11.28 -3.84 3.96
N GLU A 78 11.18 -5.09 4.41
CA GLU A 78 10.81 -6.21 3.53
C GLU A 78 9.43 -6.02 2.89
N LYS A 79 8.44 -5.55 3.65
CA LYS A 79 7.12 -5.21 3.10
C LYS A 79 7.17 -4.05 2.10
N MET A 80 8.02 -3.06 2.35
CA MET A 80 8.21 -1.95 1.42
C MET A 80 8.91 -2.42 0.14
N GLU A 81 9.91 -3.28 0.24
CA GLU A 81 10.56 -3.89 -0.92
C GLU A 81 9.56 -4.73 -1.73
N GLU A 82 8.76 -5.59 -1.09
CA GLU A 82 7.71 -6.34 -1.78
C GLU A 82 6.69 -5.43 -2.46
N PHE A 83 6.30 -4.34 -1.81
CA PHE A 83 5.40 -3.35 -2.40
C PHE A 83 6.04 -2.68 -3.61
N VAL A 84 7.30 -2.25 -3.49
CA VAL A 84 8.07 -1.66 -4.59
C VAL A 84 8.18 -2.65 -5.75
N TYR A 85 8.53 -3.91 -5.50
CA TYR A 85 8.59 -4.96 -6.51
C TYR A 85 7.25 -5.20 -7.19
N LYS A 86 6.14 -5.35 -6.43
CA LYS A 86 4.79 -5.52 -7.01
C LYS A 86 4.31 -4.31 -7.79
N VAL A 87 4.70 -3.10 -7.39
CA VAL A 87 4.44 -1.86 -8.10
C VAL A 87 5.28 -1.78 -9.38
N TRP A 88 6.51 -2.29 -9.34
CA TRP A 88 7.46 -2.31 -10.46
C TRP A 88 7.14 -3.39 -11.50
N GLU A 89 6.51 -4.51 -11.12
CA GLU A 89 6.05 -5.62 -11.97
C GLU A 89 4.92 -5.25 -12.97
N GLY A 90 4.71 -3.96 -13.23
CA GLY A 90 3.83 -3.51 -14.31
C GLY A 90 4.23 -4.13 -15.65
N ARG A 91 3.26 -4.74 -16.34
CA ARG A 91 3.35 -5.45 -17.64
C ARG A 91 3.93 -4.67 -18.83
N TRP A 92 4.56 -3.52 -18.61
CA TRP A 92 5.08 -2.63 -19.63
C TRP A 92 6.52 -2.22 -19.31
N ARG A 93 7.31 -2.00 -20.37
CA ARG A 93 8.69 -1.50 -20.32
C ARG A 93 8.73 -0.12 -20.94
N VAL A 94 9.67 0.71 -20.48
CA VAL A 94 9.94 2.01 -21.10
C VAL A 94 10.47 1.83 -22.51
N ILE A 95 10.16 2.77 -23.40
CA ILE A 95 10.50 2.76 -24.82
C ILE A 95 11.39 3.96 -25.19
N PRO A 96 12.25 3.84 -26.22
CA PRO A 96 13.05 4.97 -26.73
C PRO A 96 12.21 5.95 -27.54
N TYR A 97 12.66 7.21 -27.64
CA TYR A 97 11.95 8.32 -28.30
C TYR A 97 11.51 8.01 -29.73
N ASP A 98 12.37 7.35 -30.52
CA ASP A 98 12.14 7.13 -31.95
C ASP A 98 10.86 6.33 -32.25
N VAL A 99 10.50 5.41 -31.35
CA VAL A 99 9.32 4.54 -31.50
C VAL A 99 8.05 5.12 -30.90
N LEU A 100 8.11 6.32 -30.29
CA LEU A 100 6.91 6.97 -29.76
C LEU A 100 5.97 7.37 -30.90
N PRO A 101 4.65 7.31 -30.67
CA PRO A 101 3.71 7.92 -31.58
C PRO A 101 3.82 9.45 -31.49
N ASP A 102 3.52 10.16 -32.59
CA ASP A 102 3.81 11.59 -32.72
C ASP A 102 3.18 12.48 -31.64
N TRP A 103 2.00 12.12 -31.15
CA TRP A 103 1.32 12.86 -30.07
C TRP A 103 1.99 12.73 -28.68
N LEU A 104 2.93 11.79 -28.53
CA LEU A 104 3.77 11.59 -27.33
C LEU A 104 5.17 12.18 -27.48
N LYS A 105 5.56 12.58 -28.69
CA LYS A 105 6.88 13.12 -29.03
C LYS A 105 6.91 14.61 -28.74
N ASP A 106 6.99 14.98 -27.48
CA ASP A 106 7.03 16.37 -27.03
C ASP A 106 8.43 16.99 -27.10
N ASN A 107 9.46 16.25 -26.68
CA ASN A 107 10.82 16.73 -26.54
C ASN A 107 11.84 15.68 -27.02
N ASP A 108 12.53 15.98 -28.12
CA ASP A 108 13.51 15.11 -28.78
C ASP A 108 14.85 14.99 -28.03
N TYR A 109 15.12 15.87 -27.05
CA TYR A 109 16.28 15.72 -26.16
C TYR A 109 16.11 14.57 -25.14
N LEU A 110 14.87 14.10 -24.92
CA LEU A 110 14.57 12.97 -24.03
C LEU A 110 14.63 11.66 -24.82
N LEU A 111 15.81 11.06 -24.92
CA LEU A 111 16.03 9.91 -25.81
C LEU A 111 15.41 8.58 -25.31
N HIS A 112 15.29 8.39 -23.99
CA HIS A 112 14.88 7.12 -23.38
C HIS A 112 13.98 7.32 -22.15
N GLY A 113 13.34 6.25 -21.69
CA GLY A 113 12.57 6.26 -20.43
C GLY A 113 11.11 6.65 -20.59
N HIS A 114 10.60 6.67 -21.82
CA HIS A 114 9.22 7.03 -22.10
C HIS A 114 8.24 5.91 -21.82
N ARG A 115 7.02 6.27 -21.42
CA ARG A 115 5.93 5.31 -21.26
C ARG A 115 5.34 4.93 -22.62
N PRO A 116 5.05 3.65 -22.88
CA PRO A 116 4.31 3.26 -24.07
C PRO A 116 2.86 3.77 -23.99
N PRO A 117 2.14 3.86 -25.12
CA PRO A 117 0.73 4.16 -25.12
C PRO A 117 -0.05 3.07 -24.36
N MET A 118 -0.73 3.46 -23.29
CA MET A 118 -1.45 2.56 -22.38
C MET A 118 -2.91 2.98 -22.29
N PRO A 119 -3.83 2.36 -23.06
CA PRO A 119 -5.26 2.72 -23.06
C PRO A 119 -6.00 2.17 -21.82
N SER A 120 -5.42 2.39 -20.63
CA SER A 120 -5.96 2.02 -19.34
C SER A 120 -5.58 3.08 -18.31
N PHE A 121 -6.57 3.79 -17.78
CA PHE A 121 -6.38 4.73 -16.68
C PHE A 121 -5.70 4.06 -15.48
N ARG A 122 -6.09 2.81 -15.15
CA ARG A 122 -5.46 2.07 -14.04
C ARG A 122 -3.95 1.86 -14.25
N ALA A 123 -3.52 1.62 -15.48
CA ALA A 123 -2.10 1.51 -15.80
C ALA A 123 -1.39 2.88 -15.70
N CYS A 124 -2.04 3.95 -16.16
CA CYS A 124 -1.55 5.33 -16.04
C CYS A 124 -1.37 5.74 -14.56
N PHE A 125 -2.38 5.56 -13.71
CA PHE A 125 -2.26 5.88 -12.28
C PHE A 125 -1.25 4.98 -11.55
N ARG A 126 -1.12 3.70 -11.92
CA ARG A 126 -0.06 2.84 -11.38
C ARG A 126 1.34 3.29 -11.78
N SER A 127 1.48 3.97 -12.92
CA SER A 127 2.79 4.48 -13.37
C SER A 127 3.34 5.61 -12.50
N ILE A 128 2.53 6.29 -11.68
CA ILE A 128 2.98 7.33 -10.74
C ILE A 128 4.12 6.82 -9.84
N PHE A 129 4.07 5.54 -9.47
CA PHE A 129 5.06 4.90 -8.60
C PHE A 129 6.18 4.18 -9.39
N ARG A 130 6.26 4.35 -10.72
CA ARG A 130 7.35 3.83 -11.55
C ARG A 130 8.21 4.98 -12.06
N ILE A 131 9.46 4.67 -12.40
CA ILE A 131 10.43 5.63 -12.93
C ILE A 131 10.28 5.71 -14.45
N HIS A 132 10.01 6.91 -14.94
CA HIS A 132 9.91 7.28 -16.36
C HIS A 132 10.09 8.80 -16.50
N THR A 133 10.14 9.32 -17.72
CA THR A 133 10.34 10.77 -18.01
C THR A 133 9.33 11.67 -17.28
N GLU A 134 8.07 11.26 -17.20
CA GLU A 134 6.99 12.01 -16.56
C GLU A 134 6.94 11.91 -15.02
N THR A 135 7.77 11.07 -14.37
CA THR A 135 7.68 10.85 -12.92
C THR A 135 7.93 12.14 -12.15
N GLY A 136 8.94 12.93 -12.55
CA GLY A 136 9.23 14.23 -11.95
C GLY A 136 8.05 15.20 -12.08
N ASN A 137 7.50 15.33 -13.29
CA ASN A 137 6.36 16.21 -13.57
C ASN A 137 5.13 15.86 -12.72
N ILE A 138 4.84 14.57 -12.55
CA ILE A 138 3.72 14.13 -11.71
C ILE A 138 3.99 14.49 -10.25
N TRP A 139 5.15 14.11 -9.70
CA TRP A 139 5.43 14.24 -8.27
C TRP A 139 5.58 15.69 -7.82
N THR A 140 6.17 16.58 -8.62
CA THR A 140 6.30 18.00 -8.27
C THR A 140 4.94 18.67 -8.13
N HIS A 141 4.03 18.45 -9.07
CA HIS A 141 2.68 19.00 -9.03
C HIS A 141 1.78 18.30 -7.99
N LEU A 142 1.93 16.98 -7.80
CA LEU A 142 1.18 16.23 -6.79
C LEU A 142 1.57 16.65 -5.37
N LEU A 143 2.87 16.81 -5.08
CA LEU A 143 3.34 17.30 -3.78
C LEU A 143 2.89 18.75 -3.55
N GLY A 144 2.99 19.60 -4.58
CA GLY A 144 2.45 20.95 -4.54
C GLY A 144 0.95 20.95 -4.22
N PHE A 145 0.16 20.09 -4.87
CA PHE A 145 -1.28 19.98 -4.63
C PHE A 145 -1.58 19.66 -3.17
N VAL A 146 -0.91 18.65 -2.59
CA VAL A 146 -1.09 18.29 -1.18
C VAL A 146 -0.71 19.45 -0.26
N LEU A 147 0.41 20.11 -0.53
CA LEU A 147 0.88 21.25 0.26
C LEU A 147 -0.14 22.41 0.24
N PHE A 148 -0.58 22.85 -0.94
CA PHE A 148 -1.53 23.96 -1.06
C PHE A 148 -2.92 23.60 -0.53
N LEU A 149 -3.35 22.34 -0.64
CA LEU A 149 -4.58 21.86 -0.05
C LEU A 149 -4.51 21.92 1.48
N CYS A 150 -3.44 21.40 2.09
CA CYS A 150 -3.22 21.46 3.53
C CYS A 150 -3.12 22.91 4.03
N LEU A 151 -2.31 23.77 3.38
CA LEU A 151 -2.20 25.18 3.74
C LEU A 151 -3.54 25.91 3.61
N GLY A 152 -4.31 25.64 2.56
CA GLY A 152 -5.64 26.21 2.36
C GLY A 152 -6.60 25.83 3.48
N ILE A 153 -6.66 24.54 3.83
CA ILE A 153 -7.49 24.04 4.94
C ILE A 153 -7.06 24.69 6.26
N LEU A 154 -5.76 24.67 6.59
CA LEU A 154 -5.24 25.28 7.82
C LEU A 154 -5.54 26.78 7.90
N THR A 155 -5.47 27.50 6.77
CA THR A 155 -5.82 28.92 6.69
C THR A 155 -7.32 29.14 6.97
N MET A 156 -8.20 28.30 6.42
CA MET A 156 -9.65 28.41 6.67
C MET A 156 -10.03 28.07 8.12
N LEU A 157 -9.32 27.12 8.73
CA LEU A 157 -9.51 26.69 10.12
C LEU A 157 -8.95 27.69 11.14
N ARG A 158 -8.13 28.67 10.74
CA ARG A 158 -7.62 29.69 11.66
C ARG A 158 -8.77 30.48 12.31
N PRO A 159 -8.74 30.67 13.65
CA PRO A 159 -9.75 31.44 14.36
C PRO A 159 -9.90 32.88 13.83
N ASN A 160 -11.13 33.38 13.83
CA ASN A 160 -11.45 34.70 13.27
C ASN A 160 -10.74 35.87 14.00
N MET A 161 -10.36 35.69 15.26
CA MET A 161 -9.61 36.68 16.06
C MET A 161 -8.23 37.04 15.50
N TYR A 162 -7.69 36.24 14.56
CA TYR A 162 -6.44 36.54 13.87
C TYR A 162 -6.61 37.39 12.60
N PHE A 163 -7.83 37.73 12.21
CA PHE A 163 -8.16 38.48 10.99
C PHE A 163 -8.91 39.77 11.35
N MET A 164 -8.65 40.85 10.62
CA MET A 164 -9.34 42.13 10.85
C MET A 164 -10.74 42.12 10.22
N ALA A 165 -10.86 41.49 9.05
CA ALA A 165 -12.11 41.26 8.33
C ALA A 165 -12.22 39.78 7.92
N PRO A 166 -12.57 38.86 8.84
CA PRO A 166 -12.42 37.42 8.65
C PRO A 166 -13.13 36.86 7.41
N LEU A 167 -14.30 37.40 7.06
CA LEU A 167 -15.05 36.92 5.90
C LEU A 167 -14.39 37.34 4.57
N GLN A 168 -14.03 38.61 4.42
CA GLN A 168 -13.39 39.10 3.20
C GLN A 168 -12.00 38.48 3.00
N GLU A 169 -11.19 38.43 4.05
CA GLU A 169 -9.85 37.85 3.98
C GLU A 169 -9.92 36.35 3.63
N LYS A 170 -10.79 35.57 4.29
CA LYS A 170 -10.96 34.14 3.98
C LYS A 170 -11.50 33.91 2.57
N VAL A 171 -12.37 34.77 2.05
CA VAL A 171 -12.86 34.66 0.66
C VAL A 171 -11.72 34.89 -0.35
N VAL A 172 -10.88 35.91 -0.13
CA VAL A 172 -9.73 36.20 -1.01
C VAL A 172 -8.71 35.07 -0.98
N PHE A 173 -8.30 34.63 0.22
CA PHE A 173 -7.40 33.47 0.36
C PHE A 173 -8.03 32.20 -0.23
N GLY A 174 -9.33 32.00 -0.04
CA GLY A 174 -10.07 30.86 -0.57
C GLY A 174 -10.05 30.80 -2.09
N MET A 175 -10.25 31.93 -2.78
CA MET A 175 -10.14 32.00 -4.24
C MET A 175 -8.71 31.70 -4.72
N PHE A 176 -7.69 32.22 -4.03
CA PHE A 176 -6.29 31.92 -4.33
C PHE A 176 -5.98 30.42 -4.20
N PHE A 177 -6.32 29.81 -3.05
CA PHE A 177 -6.09 28.38 -2.82
C PHE A 177 -6.89 27.51 -3.77
N LEU A 178 -8.14 27.88 -4.09
CA LEU A 178 -8.95 27.18 -5.07
C LEU A 178 -8.29 27.16 -6.45
N GLY A 179 -7.80 28.32 -6.91
CA GLY A 179 -7.07 28.43 -8.17
C GLY A 179 -5.80 27.58 -8.19
N ALA A 180 -5.00 27.65 -7.12
CA ALA A 180 -3.77 26.86 -6.99
C ALA A 180 -4.05 25.35 -6.98
N VAL A 181 -5.03 24.90 -6.19
CA VAL A 181 -5.42 23.49 -6.09
C VAL A 181 -5.94 22.98 -7.43
N LEU A 182 -6.80 23.72 -8.13
CA LEU A 182 -7.31 23.34 -9.46
C LEU A 182 -6.19 23.26 -10.51
N CYS A 183 -5.31 24.27 -10.54
CA CYS A 183 -4.18 24.30 -11.48
C CYS A 183 -3.25 23.09 -11.30
N LEU A 184 -2.84 22.83 -10.04
CA LEU A 184 -1.98 21.69 -9.73
C LEU A 184 -2.69 20.36 -10.01
N SER A 185 -4.00 20.27 -9.70
CA SER A 185 -4.81 19.10 -9.97
C SER A 185 -4.82 18.72 -11.45
N PHE A 186 -5.13 19.68 -12.32
CA PHE A 186 -5.16 19.43 -13.76
C PHE A 186 -3.78 19.07 -14.32
N SER A 187 -2.72 19.72 -13.82
CA SER A 187 -1.35 19.42 -14.25
C SER A 187 -0.93 17.98 -13.91
N TRP A 188 -1.00 17.55 -12.64
CA TRP A 188 -0.53 16.20 -12.29
C TRP A 188 -1.43 15.10 -12.90
N LEU A 189 -2.74 15.37 -13.06
CA LEU A 189 -3.65 14.47 -13.77
C LEU A 189 -3.28 14.35 -15.24
N PHE A 190 -3.04 15.47 -15.93
CA PHE A 190 -2.58 15.48 -17.32
C PHE A 190 -1.31 14.65 -17.49
N HIS A 191 -0.26 14.93 -16.71
CA HIS A 191 0.98 14.15 -16.78
C HIS A 191 0.77 12.68 -16.43
N THR A 192 -0.17 12.34 -15.56
CA THR A 192 -0.50 10.94 -15.27
C THR A 192 -1.14 10.24 -16.47
N VAL A 193 -2.14 10.85 -17.10
CA VAL A 193 -2.90 10.26 -18.21
C VAL A 193 -2.35 10.59 -19.60
N TYR A 194 -1.22 11.31 -19.68
CA TYR A 194 -0.59 11.74 -20.92
C TYR A 194 -0.32 10.57 -21.87
N CYS A 195 0.05 9.40 -21.35
CA CYS A 195 0.29 8.19 -22.15
C CYS A 195 -0.96 7.36 -22.49
N HIS A 196 -2.17 7.82 -22.15
CA HIS A 196 -3.38 7.00 -22.27
C HIS A 196 -3.80 6.75 -23.72
N SER A 197 -4.16 7.84 -24.41
CA SER A 197 -4.55 7.86 -25.82
C SER A 197 -4.54 9.30 -26.32
N GLU A 198 -4.39 9.49 -27.63
CA GLU A 198 -4.35 10.83 -28.24
C GLU A 198 -5.57 11.69 -27.86
N LYS A 199 -6.78 11.10 -27.86
CA LYS A 199 -8.02 11.79 -27.48
C LYS A 199 -8.00 12.27 -26.04
N VAL A 200 -7.51 11.43 -25.11
CA VAL A 200 -7.44 11.77 -23.68
C VAL A 200 -6.37 12.83 -23.47
N SER A 201 -5.18 12.65 -24.04
CA SER A 201 -4.09 13.63 -23.99
C SER A 201 -4.54 15.00 -24.53
N ARG A 202 -5.23 15.04 -25.68
CA ARG A 202 -5.77 16.27 -26.26
C ARG A 202 -6.92 16.90 -25.46
N THR A 203 -7.60 16.14 -24.61
CA THR A 203 -8.69 16.68 -23.77
C THR A 203 -8.14 17.27 -22.49
N PHE A 204 -7.14 16.61 -21.89
CA PHE A 204 -6.50 17.07 -20.65
C PHE A 204 -5.43 18.17 -20.86
N SER A 205 -5.01 18.42 -22.10
CA SER A 205 -4.10 19.52 -22.46
C SER A 205 -4.79 20.86 -22.75
N LYS A 206 -6.13 20.90 -22.73
CA LYS A 206 -6.91 22.13 -22.88
C LYS A 206 -7.19 22.75 -21.52
#